data_AF-A0A832A1F4-F1
#
_entry.id   AF-A0A832A1F4-F1
#
_cell.length_a   1.000
_cell.length_b   1.000
_cell.length_c   1.000
_cell.angle_alpha   90.00
_cell.angle_beta   90.00
_cell.angle_gamma   90.00
#
_symmetry.space_group_name_H-M   'P 1'
#
loop_
_entity.id
_entity.type
_entity.pdbx_description
1 polymer ?
#
loop_
_entity_poly.entity_id
_entity_poly.type
_entity_poly.pdbx_seq_one_letter_code
_entity_poly.pdbx_strand_id
1 'polypeptide(L)'
;MHRHHCFVFRDDRLAPAIFEGLQKQNTLAGFACQPMNSVSYEDHYFDSPALALHALGMVCRIRKNAAGQEELTLERHRLGPGGETLVSAVNPFVGPGQSLNPQNLPEELAQILSLFTDTQPLTPVLTLQVDRKSVALQANGSSVATLHLDCVKALLPGGSSPHTVRYEVELISQKEPFPEGDMLHDVLCHALNLMPTTRSRAERYAAMMSGAARQAPQPIFLDMDTGVDDALAIILAMRSPEVTVLGITTSSGNIHAQQAAQNTCRVLDHIAPLLGSRYSALPPVAVGLPPTGQLPDASDVHGPDGLGGISQAPKASGTTPTTTPVNESALDLFRRLINAHPPKSVTLVVTGPLSNVAHWIQEEPQLVKRLKDIVVMGGVFFAAGNRSPGAEFNIHSDPQAARKVVEFCRRPVPVSPYVWRETLPLTFVGLDVTHQVRLWRRTLEERITAHPNNHVLPFIQQCTSYYMDFYHRNEGLDGCYLHDPLAVGYVIDPSFCEMAPYHVDVEDHGAFTSGMTVADHRPTRIFKDLSKAVTRVCYKVDALRFQDFFLARMCQ
;
A
#
# COMPACT_ATOMS: atom_id res chain seq x y z
N MET A 1 14.31 10.06 -29.61
CA MET A 1 13.55 9.90 -28.36
C MET A 1 14.41 9.10 -27.41
N HIS A 2 14.67 9.60 -26.21
CA HIS A 2 15.34 8.82 -25.16
C HIS A 2 14.29 7.98 -24.43
N ARG A 3 14.60 6.72 -24.13
CA ARG A 3 13.79 5.90 -23.21
C ARG A 3 14.39 5.97 -21.80
N HIS A 4 13.52 6.15 -20.82
CA HIS A 4 13.85 6.23 -19.40
C HIS A 4 13.23 5.03 -18.68
N HIS A 5 14.04 4.26 -17.97
CA HIS A 5 13.55 3.23 -17.04
C HIS A 5 13.89 3.66 -15.63
N CYS A 6 12.86 3.76 -14.79
CA CYS A 6 13.00 4.15 -13.39
C CYS A 6 12.85 2.91 -12.50
N PHE A 7 13.72 2.82 -11.50
CA PHE A 7 13.71 1.76 -10.51
C PHE A 7 13.93 2.32 -9.11
N VAL A 8 13.54 1.53 -8.11
CA VAL A 8 13.83 1.78 -6.70
C VAL A 8 14.53 0.55 -6.12
N PHE A 9 15.37 0.75 -5.11
CA PHE A 9 15.92 -0.39 -4.37
C PHE A 9 14.82 -1.05 -3.55
N ARG A 10 14.88 -2.38 -3.44
CA ARG A 10 14.11 -3.08 -2.40
C ARG A 10 14.61 -2.68 -1.02
N ASP A 11 15.93 -2.60 -0.83
CA ASP A 11 16.56 -2.14 0.43
C ASP A 11 17.53 -0.98 0.15
N ASP A 12 17.11 0.23 0.51
CA ASP A 12 17.88 1.47 0.34
C ASP A 12 19.22 1.47 1.11
N ARG A 13 19.38 0.63 2.15
CA ARG A 13 20.63 0.55 2.93
C ARG A 13 21.77 -0.06 2.12
N LEU A 14 21.44 -0.87 1.12
CA LEU A 14 22.43 -1.52 0.25
C LEU A 14 22.85 -0.62 -0.91
N ALA A 15 22.07 0.40 -1.26
CA ALA A 15 22.28 1.23 -2.44
C ALA A 15 23.67 1.90 -2.50
N PRO A 16 24.21 2.49 -1.40
CA PRO A 16 25.56 3.07 -1.44
C PRO A 16 26.63 2.03 -1.74
N ALA A 17 26.58 0.88 -1.07
CA ALA A 17 27.58 -0.19 -1.22
C ALA A 17 27.52 -0.84 -2.61
N ILE A 18 26.30 -1.06 -3.13
CA ILE A 18 26.08 -1.62 -4.47
C ILE A 18 26.69 -0.70 -5.53
N PHE A 19 26.46 0.62 -5.42
CA PHE A 19 26.94 1.55 -6.45
C PHE A 19 28.43 1.83 -6.34
N GLU A 20 29.00 1.84 -5.14
CA GLU A 20 30.45 1.80 -4.97
C GLU A 20 31.05 0.53 -5.61
N GLY A 21 30.37 -0.61 -5.48
CA GLY A 21 30.72 -1.84 -6.18
C GLY A 21 30.70 -1.67 -7.70
N LEU A 22 29.63 -1.09 -8.26
CA LEU A 22 29.50 -0.83 -9.69
C LEU A 22 30.57 0.13 -10.24
N GLN A 23 30.93 1.16 -9.47
CA GLN A 23 32.01 2.09 -9.85
C GLN A 23 33.40 1.42 -9.82
N LYS A 24 33.57 0.37 -9.01
CA LYS A 24 34.82 -0.41 -8.90
C LYS A 24 34.87 -1.61 -9.86
N GLN A 25 33.72 -2.07 -10.37
CA GLN A 25 33.66 -3.15 -11.34
C GLN A 25 33.96 -2.64 -12.75
N ASN A 26 34.69 -3.44 -13.53
CA ASN A 26 35.02 -3.11 -14.91
C ASN A 26 33.84 -3.39 -15.86
N THR A 27 32.91 -4.29 -15.50
CA THR A 27 31.81 -4.71 -16.37
C THR A 27 30.52 -5.01 -15.62
N LEU A 28 29.36 -4.68 -16.21
CA LEU A 28 28.01 -5.08 -15.77
C LEU A 28 27.27 -5.69 -16.96
N ALA A 29 26.79 -6.94 -16.83
CA ALA A 29 26.04 -7.63 -17.90
C ALA A 29 26.75 -7.61 -19.28
N GLY A 30 28.08 -7.70 -19.31
CA GLY A 30 28.87 -7.64 -20.54
C GLY A 30 29.19 -6.23 -21.06
N PHE A 31 28.62 -5.18 -20.46
CA PHE A 31 28.96 -3.79 -20.77
C PHE A 31 30.13 -3.29 -19.92
N ALA A 32 31.04 -2.53 -20.50
CA ALA A 32 32.10 -1.87 -19.73
C ALA A 32 31.53 -0.69 -18.95
N CYS A 33 31.86 -0.60 -17.66
CA CYS A 33 31.39 0.45 -16.76
C CYS A 33 32.42 1.58 -16.69
N GLN A 34 32.03 2.80 -17.06
CA GLN A 34 32.86 3.99 -16.90
C GLN A 34 32.22 4.95 -15.89
N PRO A 35 32.82 5.15 -14.71
CA PRO A 35 32.35 6.11 -13.73
C PRO A 35 32.31 7.54 -14.29
N MET A 36 31.29 8.30 -13.91
CA MET A 36 31.15 9.72 -14.26
C MET A 36 31.15 10.59 -12.99
N ASN A 37 31.31 11.90 -13.17
CA ASN A 37 31.28 12.86 -12.08
C ASN A 37 29.91 12.84 -11.37
N SER A 38 29.94 12.98 -10.05
CA SER A 38 28.73 13.20 -9.26
C SER A 38 28.19 14.62 -9.47
N VAL A 39 26.87 14.77 -9.41
CA VAL A 39 26.18 16.05 -9.55
C VAL A 39 25.18 16.20 -8.41
N SER A 40 25.08 17.39 -7.83
CA SER A 40 24.03 17.73 -6.87
C SER A 40 23.14 18.84 -7.42
N TYR A 41 21.83 18.71 -7.21
CA TYR A 41 20.82 19.66 -7.64
C TYR A 41 19.55 19.58 -6.78
N GLU A 42 18.71 20.59 -6.87
CA GLU A 42 17.39 20.63 -6.26
C GLU A 42 16.32 20.66 -7.35
N ASP A 43 15.30 19.82 -7.25
CA ASP A 43 14.11 19.88 -8.11
C ASP A 43 12.93 20.45 -7.30
N HIS A 44 12.47 21.65 -7.66
CA HIS A 44 11.30 22.30 -7.09
C HIS A 44 10.08 22.01 -7.96
N TYR A 45 9.11 21.28 -7.42
CA TYR A 45 7.88 20.93 -8.13
C TYR A 45 6.75 21.90 -7.78
N PHE A 46 5.98 22.27 -8.80
CA PHE A 46 4.87 23.21 -8.68
C PHE A 46 3.58 22.52 -9.12
N ASP A 47 2.58 22.56 -8.23
CA ASP A 47 1.19 22.24 -8.54
C ASP A 47 0.30 23.03 -7.58
N SER A 48 -0.87 23.48 -8.01
CA SER A 48 -1.82 24.18 -7.14
C SER A 48 -3.21 23.61 -7.32
N PRO A 49 -4.11 23.72 -6.32
CA PRO A 49 -5.49 23.28 -6.48
C PRO A 49 -6.20 23.91 -7.68
N ALA A 50 -5.79 25.10 -8.10
CA ALA A 50 -6.33 25.80 -9.27
C ALA A 50 -5.77 25.28 -10.60
N LEU A 51 -4.49 24.86 -10.64
CA LEU A 51 -3.84 24.37 -11.86
C LEU A 51 -4.05 22.88 -12.09
N ALA A 52 -4.11 22.09 -11.01
CA ALA A 52 -4.30 20.64 -11.00
C ALA A 52 -3.45 19.91 -12.07
N LEU A 53 -2.18 20.30 -12.21
CA LEU A 53 -1.28 19.83 -13.28
C LEU A 53 -1.14 18.31 -13.24
N HIS A 54 -1.07 17.73 -12.03
CA HIS A 54 -1.03 16.30 -11.84
C HIS A 54 -2.26 15.59 -12.44
N ALA A 55 -3.48 16.13 -12.28
CA ALA A 55 -4.70 15.55 -12.84
C ALA A 55 -4.71 15.57 -14.38
N LEU A 56 -3.92 16.46 -14.99
CA LEU A 56 -3.75 16.59 -16.43
C LEU A 56 -2.58 15.75 -16.97
N GLY A 57 -1.88 15.02 -16.10
CA GLY A 57 -0.68 14.26 -16.45
C GLY A 57 0.50 15.16 -16.83
N MET A 58 0.57 16.35 -16.23
CA MET A 58 1.61 17.34 -16.46
C MET A 58 2.47 17.54 -15.20
N VAL A 59 3.75 17.77 -15.42
CA VAL A 59 4.75 18.04 -14.37
C VAL A 59 5.42 19.35 -14.69
N CYS A 60 5.37 20.29 -13.75
CA CYS A 60 6.12 21.54 -13.78
C CYS A 60 7.20 21.51 -12.70
N ARG A 61 8.46 21.64 -13.09
CA ARG A 61 9.58 21.70 -12.14
C ARG A 61 10.58 22.78 -12.52
N ILE A 62 11.24 23.35 -11.52
CA ILE A 62 12.47 24.13 -11.68
C ILE A 62 13.61 23.33 -11.04
N ARG A 63 14.61 22.96 -11.84
CA ARG A 63 15.85 22.35 -11.35
C ARG A 63 16.87 23.44 -11.06
N LYS A 64 17.50 23.40 -9.91
CA LYS A 64 18.59 24.28 -9.51
C LYS A 64 19.87 23.48 -9.29
N ASN A 65 20.92 23.74 -10.05
CA ASN A 65 22.19 23.04 -9.86
C ASN A 65 23.02 23.64 -8.71
N ALA A 66 24.11 22.98 -8.34
CA ALA A 66 25.02 23.46 -7.29
C ALA A 66 25.66 24.83 -7.57
N ALA A 67 25.72 25.27 -8.83
CA ALA A 67 26.20 26.60 -9.22
C ALA A 67 25.09 27.68 -9.15
N GLY A 68 23.87 27.30 -8.75
CA GLY A 68 22.72 28.19 -8.64
C GLY A 68 22.02 28.48 -9.97
N GLN A 69 22.38 27.78 -11.06
CA GLN A 69 21.70 27.90 -12.35
C GLN A 69 20.38 27.14 -12.31
N GLU A 70 19.34 27.74 -12.89
CA GLU A 70 17.97 27.24 -12.86
C GLU A 70 17.48 26.83 -14.25
N GLU A 71 16.80 25.69 -14.32
CA GLU A 71 16.22 25.12 -15.53
C GLU A 71 14.75 24.78 -15.29
N LEU A 72 13.84 25.46 -16.02
CA LEU A 72 12.41 25.15 -16.00
C LEU A 72 12.11 23.98 -16.93
N THR A 73 11.43 22.96 -16.42
CA THR A 73 10.88 21.87 -17.23
C THR A 73 9.37 21.78 -17.08
N LEU A 74 8.67 21.73 -18.22
CA LEU A 74 7.25 21.37 -18.29
C LEU A 74 7.11 20.09 -19.12
N GLU A 75 6.74 18.99 -18.46
CA GLU A 75 6.65 17.66 -19.06
C GLU A 75 5.20 17.18 -19.07
N ARG A 76 4.80 16.48 -20.12
CA ARG A 76 3.53 15.73 -20.15
C ARG A 76 3.83 14.25 -20.24
N HIS A 77 3.33 13.50 -19.26
CA HIS A 77 3.52 12.07 -19.16
C HIS A 77 2.39 11.35 -19.92
N ARG A 78 2.74 10.37 -20.74
CA ARG A 78 1.78 9.40 -21.29
C ARG A 78 2.28 7.99 -21.03
N LEU A 79 1.36 7.08 -20.70
CA LEU A 79 1.68 5.67 -20.59
C LEU A 79 1.72 5.04 -22.00
N GLY A 80 2.83 4.37 -22.30
CA GLY A 80 2.99 3.54 -23.49
C GLY A 80 2.32 2.16 -23.31
N PRO A 81 2.19 1.38 -24.40
CA PRO A 81 1.53 0.07 -24.40
C PRO A 81 2.13 -0.96 -23.42
N GLY A 82 3.41 -0.82 -23.06
CA GLY A 82 4.11 -1.72 -22.12
C GLY A 82 4.20 -1.20 -20.68
N GLY A 83 3.48 -0.12 -20.33
CA GLY A 83 3.61 0.52 -19.01
C GLY A 83 4.82 1.45 -18.87
N GLU A 84 5.54 1.71 -19.97
CA GLU A 84 6.62 2.70 -20.00
C GLU A 84 6.07 4.14 -19.94
N THR A 85 6.79 5.04 -19.27
CA THR A 85 6.46 6.47 -19.28
C THR A 85 7.07 7.11 -20.52
N LEU A 86 6.24 7.46 -21.49
CA LEU A 86 6.63 8.26 -22.65
C LEU A 86 6.61 9.73 -22.24
N VAL A 87 7.82 10.32 -22.17
CA VAL A 87 8.00 11.74 -21.86
C VAL A 87 8.14 12.51 -23.18
N SER A 88 7.24 13.46 -23.41
CA SER A 88 7.43 14.50 -24.42
C SER A 88 7.95 15.75 -23.72
N ALA A 89 9.27 15.92 -23.66
CA ALA A 89 9.88 17.15 -23.18
C ALA A 89 9.65 18.26 -24.21
N VAL A 90 9.06 19.38 -23.79
CA VAL A 90 9.14 20.63 -24.56
C VAL A 90 10.36 21.36 -24.04
N ASN A 91 11.47 21.34 -24.80
CA ASN A 91 12.63 22.17 -24.51
C ASN A 91 12.25 23.65 -24.56
N PRO A 92 12.96 24.51 -23.80
CA PRO A 92 12.47 25.81 -23.37
C PRO A 92 12.18 26.72 -24.55
N PHE A 93 11.18 27.58 -24.38
CA PHE A 93 10.94 28.74 -25.24
C PHE A 93 12.05 29.79 -25.02
N VAL A 94 13.31 29.47 -25.30
CA VAL A 94 14.37 30.49 -25.48
C VAL A 94 15.45 29.93 -26.41
N GLY A 95 15.72 30.64 -27.51
CA GLY A 95 16.67 30.23 -28.54
C GLY A 95 18.14 30.20 -28.07
N PRO A 96 19.08 29.75 -28.92
CA PRO A 96 20.49 29.60 -28.56
C PRO A 96 21.11 30.95 -28.19
N GLY A 97 21.66 31.07 -26.98
CA GLY A 97 22.48 32.21 -26.56
C GLY A 97 21.85 33.18 -25.54
N GLN A 98 20.65 32.92 -25.03
CA GLN A 98 20.09 33.71 -23.92
C GLN A 98 20.16 32.93 -22.61
N SER A 99 20.80 33.56 -21.61
CA SER A 99 20.71 33.13 -20.21
C SER A 99 19.40 33.65 -19.63
N LEU A 100 18.60 32.78 -19.02
CA LEU A 100 17.55 33.21 -18.10
C LEU A 100 18.21 34.01 -16.97
N ASN A 101 17.68 35.21 -16.71
CA ASN A 101 18.20 36.07 -15.64
C ASN A 101 17.63 35.58 -14.30
N PRO A 102 18.44 35.05 -13.36
CA PRO A 102 17.96 34.43 -12.13
C PRO A 102 17.15 35.38 -11.21
N GLN A 103 17.22 36.69 -11.44
CA GLN A 103 16.46 37.67 -10.66
C GLN A 103 15.00 37.83 -11.10
N ASN A 104 14.61 37.33 -12.29
CA ASN A 104 13.28 37.56 -12.88
C ASN A 104 12.46 36.27 -13.14
N LEU A 105 12.99 35.09 -12.80
CA LEU A 105 12.36 33.79 -13.07
C LEU A 105 10.94 33.63 -12.46
N PRO A 106 10.66 34.15 -11.24
CA PRO A 106 9.30 34.13 -10.68
C PRO A 106 8.30 35.01 -11.46
N GLU A 107 8.73 36.11 -12.07
CA GLU A 107 7.87 37.01 -12.84
C GLU A 107 7.51 36.45 -14.22
N GLU A 108 8.43 35.76 -14.89
CA GLU A 108 8.17 35.14 -16.20
C GLU A 108 7.25 33.90 -16.07
N LEU A 109 7.44 33.10 -15.02
CA LEU A 109 6.51 32.03 -14.66
C LEU A 109 5.15 32.58 -14.25
N ALA A 110 5.15 33.67 -13.47
CA ALA A 110 3.93 34.40 -13.10
C ALA A 110 3.25 35.01 -14.32
N GLN A 111 3.94 35.46 -15.36
CA GLN A 111 3.29 35.97 -16.58
C GLN A 111 2.59 34.86 -17.37
N ILE A 112 3.24 33.72 -17.59
CA ILE A 112 2.63 32.56 -18.28
C ILE A 112 1.42 32.02 -17.50
N LEU A 113 1.49 32.04 -16.16
CA LEU A 113 0.45 31.51 -15.30
C LEU A 113 -0.61 32.55 -14.90
N SER A 114 -0.31 33.86 -14.98
CA SER A 114 -1.27 34.97 -14.82
C SER A 114 -2.28 35.03 -15.94
N LEU A 115 -1.99 34.38 -17.09
CA LEU A 115 -2.98 34.12 -18.14
C LEU A 115 -4.07 33.14 -17.68
N PHE A 116 -3.85 32.40 -16.58
CA PHE A 116 -4.73 31.36 -16.07
C PHE A 116 -5.23 31.58 -14.63
N THR A 117 -4.59 32.43 -13.82
CA THR A 117 -4.99 32.67 -12.42
C THR A 117 -4.64 34.08 -11.92
N ASP A 118 -5.58 34.76 -11.26
CA ASP A 118 -5.32 35.97 -10.46
C ASP A 118 -4.74 35.58 -9.07
N THR A 119 -3.51 36.03 -8.77
CA THR A 119 -2.84 36.17 -7.43
C THR A 119 -1.66 35.24 -7.01
N GLN A 120 -0.65 35.89 -6.38
CA GLN A 120 0.49 35.45 -5.52
C GLN A 120 1.66 34.61 -6.15
N PRO A 121 2.92 34.79 -5.68
CA PRO A 121 4.07 34.02 -6.16
C PRO A 121 3.96 32.53 -5.80
N LEU A 122 4.25 31.66 -6.77
CA LEU A 122 4.16 30.22 -6.60
C LEU A 122 5.21 29.70 -5.61
N THR A 123 4.74 29.06 -4.54
CA THR A 123 5.59 28.27 -3.65
C THR A 123 5.68 26.83 -4.17
N PRO A 124 6.87 26.22 -4.23
CA PRO A 124 7.00 24.80 -4.54
C PRO A 124 6.17 23.97 -3.56
N VAL A 125 5.43 22.97 -4.06
CA VAL A 125 4.69 22.03 -3.20
C VAL A 125 5.58 20.90 -2.67
N LEU A 126 6.70 20.64 -3.35
CA LEU A 126 7.68 19.64 -3.01
C LEU A 126 9.04 20.09 -3.52
N THR A 127 10.06 20.06 -2.66
CA THR A 127 11.46 20.23 -3.09
C THR A 127 12.20 18.92 -2.87
N LEU A 128 12.89 18.44 -3.91
CA LEU A 128 13.74 17.26 -3.82
C LEU A 128 15.20 17.67 -3.94
N GLN A 129 15.99 17.47 -2.90
CA GLN A 129 17.45 17.57 -2.99
C GLN A 129 18.00 16.25 -3.50
N VAL A 130 18.91 16.34 -4.47
CA VAL A 130 19.42 15.18 -5.20
C VAL A 130 20.93 15.17 -5.18
N ASP A 131 21.51 14.08 -4.70
CA ASP A 131 22.92 13.77 -4.89
C ASP A 131 23.03 12.60 -5.87
N ARG A 132 23.35 12.89 -7.13
CA ARG A 132 23.39 11.92 -8.25
C ARG A 132 24.82 11.42 -8.48
N LYS A 133 24.98 10.09 -8.54
CA LYS A 133 26.17 9.42 -9.07
C LYS A 133 25.80 8.75 -10.40
N SER A 134 26.72 8.70 -11.36
CA SER A 134 26.43 8.13 -12.68
C SER A 134 27.53 7.20 -13.18
N VAL A 135 27.13 6.17 -13.93
CA VAL A 135 28.03 5.25 -14.65
C VAL A 135 27.56 5.15 -16.09
N ALA A 136 28.47 5.43 -17.03
CA ALA A 136 28.23 5.18 -18.44
C ALA A 136 28.48 3.70 -18.75
N LEU A 137 27.52 3.07 -19.43
CA LEU A 137 27.64 1.71 -19.93
C LEU A 137 28.12 1.76 -21.38
N GLN A 138 29.22 1.08 -21.68
CA GLN A 138 29.83 1.07 -23.01
C GLN A 138 29.78 -0.32 -23.65
N ALA A 139 29.47 -0.34 -24.95
CA ALA A 139 29.64 -1.50 -25.82
C ALA A 139 30.56 -1.11 -26.98
N ASN A 140 31.57 -1.92 -27.27
CA ASN A 140 32.56 -1.67 -28.34
C ASN A 140 33.19 -0.27 -28.28
N GLY A 141 33.46 0.24 -27.07
CA GLY A 141 34.09 1.55 -26.84
C GLY A 141 33.17 2.76 -27.03
N SER A 142 31.87 2.56 -27.25
CA SER A 142 30.87 3.64 -27.35
C SER A 142 29.86 3.56 -26.21
N SER A 143 29.48 4.71 -25.64
CA SER A 143 28.40 4.76 -24.63
C SER A 143 27.06 4.41 -25.27
N VAL A 144 26.36 3.45 -24.67
CA VAL A 144 25.04 2.97 -25.13
C VAL A 144 23.93 3.34 -24.16
N ALA A 145 24.25 3.43 -22.87
CA ALA A 145 23.31 3.83 -21.82
C ALA A 145 24.04 4.51 -20.66
N THR A 146 23.29 5.19 -19.81
CA THR A 146 23.80 5.77 -18.55
C THR A 146 22.90 5.31 -17.41
N LEU A 147 23.54 4.82 -16.35
CA LEU A 147 22.89 4.45 -15.09
C LEU A 147 23.14 5.55 -14.07
N HIS A 148 22.07 6.15 -13.57
CA HIS A 148 22.11 7.14 -12.50
C HIS A 148 21.64 6.51 -11.19
N LEU A 149 22.34 6.80 -10.10
CA LEU A 149 21.89 6.57 -8.73
C LEU A 149 21.67 7.93 -8.06
N ASP A 150 20.44 8.19 -7.68
CA ASP A 150 20.04 9.40 -6.99
C ASP A 150 19.82 9.13 -5.51
N CYS A 151 20.59 9.76 -4.63
CA CYS A 151 20.19 9.92 -3.24
C CYS A 151 19.23 11.10 -3.16
N VAL A 152 17.99 10.82 -2.80
CA VAL A 152 16.87 11.75 -2.85
C VAL A 152 16.45 12.12 -1.45
N LYS A 153 16.45 13.42 -1.14
CA LYS A 153 15.93 13.96 0.11
C LYS A 153 14.72 14.84 -0.18
N ALA A 154 13.58 14.54 0.42
CA ALA A 154 12.33 15.27 0.17
C ALA A 154 12.05 16.31 1.28
N LEU A 155 11.71 17.54 0.87
CA LEU A 155 11.44 18.70 1.72
C LEU A 155 10.05 19.29 1.42
N LEU A 156 9.34 19.66 2.49
CA LEU A 156 8.05 20.35 2.42
C LEU A 156 8.22 21.88 2.44
N PRO A 157 7.21 22.64 2.00
CA PRO A 157 7.22 24.09 2.07
C PRO A 157 7.49 24.57 3.51
N GLY A 158 8.55 25.35 3.72
CA GLY A 158 8.92 25.91 5.03
C GLY A 158 9.63 24.95 6.00
N GLY A 159 9.93 23.70 5.59
CA GLY A 159 10.71 22.75 6.40
C GLY A 159 12.22 22.88 6.20
N SER A 160 13.01 22.79 7.27
CA SER A 160 14.47 22.87 7.23
C SER A 160 15.19 21.50 7.25
N SER A 161 14.46 20.41 7.42
CA SER A 161 15.01 19.05 7.54
C SER A 161 14.25 18.06 6.64
N PRO A 162 14.96 17.12 5.99
CA PRO A 162 14.36 16.21 5.03
C PRO A 162 13.42 15.22 5.74
N HIS A 163 12.22 15.06 5.19
CA HIS A 163 11.21 14.13 5.70
C HIS A 163 11.56 12.68 5.37
N THR A 164 12.29 12.43 4.28
CA THR A 164 12.72 11.09 3.88
C THR A 164 13.98 11.17 3.03
N VAL A 165 14.83 10.15 3.16
CA VAL A 165 15.99 9.90 2.29
C VAL A 165 15.79 8.54 1.62
N ARG A 166 15.87 8.46 0.29
CA ARG A 166 15.82 7.19 -0.47
C ARG A 166 16.80 7.18 -1.63
N TYR A 167 17.03 6.01 -2.20
CA TYR A 167 17.86 5.83 -3.39
C TYR A 167 17.01 5.42 -4.59
N GLU A 168 17.16 6.13 -5.71
CA GLU A 168 16.48 5.80 -6.97
C GLU A 168 17.49 5.51 -8.07
N VAL A 169 17.14 4.61 -8.97
CA VAL A 169 17.97 4.25 -10.12
C VAL A 169 17.27 4.64 -11.41
N GLU A 170 17.95 5.39 -12.27
CA GLU A 170 17.44 5.79 -13.58
C GLU A 170 18.38 5.26 -14.68
N LEU A 171 17.84 4.49 -15.62
CA LEU A 171 18.56 4.02 -16.80
C LEU A 171 18.08 4.81 -18.04
N ILE A 172 19.01 5.53 -18.67
CA ILE A 172 18.75 6.33 -19.87
C ILE A 172 19.50 5.74 -21.07
N SER A 173 18.82 5.55 -22.20
CA SER A 173 19.42 5.03 -23.44
C SER A 173 19.13 5.89 -24.66
N GLN A 174 20.06 5.87 -25.62
CA GLN A 174 20.06 6.73 -26.81
C GLN A 174 19.75 6.01 -28.14
N LYS A 175 19.60 4.69 -28.18
CA LYS A 175 19.37 3.91 -29.43
C LYS A 175 18.18 2.95 -29.36
N GLU A 176 17.52 2.72 -30.51
CA GLU A 176 16.57 1.63 -30.73
C GLU A 176 17.13 0.57 -31.71
N PRO A 177 16.83 -0.73 -31.48
CA PRO A 177 16.50 -1.30 -30.17
C PRO A 177 17.71 -1.16 -29.23
N PHE A 178 17.48 -1.27 -27.91
CA PHE A 178 18.59 -1.60 -27.02
C PHE A 178 19.27 -2.87 -27.58
N PRO A 179 20.60 -2.93 -27.71
CA PRO A 179 21.23 -4.23 -27.89
C PRO A 179 20.87 -5.03 -26.63
N GLU A 180 20.16 -6.16 -26.78
CA GLU A 180 19.81 -7.07 -25.67
C GLU A 180 18.81 -6.50 -24.63
N GLY A 181 17.83 -5.69 -25.08
CA GLY A 181 17.00 -4.82 -24.24
C GLY A 181 16.14 -5.40 -23.12
N ASP A 182 15.90 -6.72 -23.08
CA ASP A 182 15.23 -7.36 -21.94
C ASP A 182 16.26 -7.82 -20.88
N MET A 183 17.49 -8.16 -21.29
CA MET A 183 18.51 -8.71 -20.39
C MET A 183 19.02 -7.67 -19.39
N LEU A 184 19.31 -6.43 -19.80
CA LEU A 184 19.83 -5.42 -18.88
C LEU A 184 18.78 -4.97 -17.86
N HIS A 185 17.53 -4.81 -18.28
CA HIS A 185 16.42 -4.52 -17.36
C HIS A 185 16.29 -5.63 -16.30
N ASP A 186 16.24 -6.89 -16.75
CA ASP A 186 16.11 -8.04 -15.87
C ASP A 186 17.33 -8.21 -14.98
N VAL A 187 18.55 -8.02 -15.51
CA VAL A 187 19.79 -8.07 -14.72
C VAL A 187 19.81 -6.94 -13.69
N LEU A 188 19.36 -5.73 -14.00
CA LEU A 188 19.27 -4.67 -13.00
C LEU A 188 18.26 -5.02 -11.89
N CYS A 189 17.09 -5.54 -12.24
CA CYS A 189 16.09 -6.01 -11.28
C CYS A 189 16.63 -7.14 -10.38
N HIS A 190 17.31 -8.13 -10.96
CA HIS A 190 17.78 -9.32 -10.23
C HIS A 190 19.12 -9.09 -9.53
N ALA A 191 20.14 -8.59 -10.23
CA ALA A 191 21.50 -8.45 -9.70
C ALA A 191 21.66 -7.30 -8.71
N LEU A 192 20.91 -6.21 -8.90
CA LEU A 192 20.97 -5.04 -8.01
C LEU A 192 19.78 -4.97 -7.04
N ASN A 193 18.92 -6.00 -7.03
CA ASN A 193 17.74 -6.10 -6.19
C ASN A 193 16.82 -4.86 -6.34
N LEU A 194 16.59 -4.45 -7.59
CA LEU A 194 15.77 -3.30 -7.95
C LEU A 194 14.34 -3.72 -8.27
N MET A 195 13.39 -2.78 -8.13
CA MET A 195 12.02 -2.92 -8.59
C MET A 195 11.69 -1.83 -9.61
N PRO A 196 11.06 -2.16 -10.75
CA PRO A 196 10.62 -1.15 -11.71
C PRO A 196 9.47 -0.32 -11.12
N THR A 197 9.43 0.95 -11.49
CA THR A 197 8.38 1.88 -11.08
C THR A 197 7.87 2.69 -12.27
N THR A 198 6.55 2.84 -12.35
CA THR A 198 5.85 3.59 -13.40
C THR A 198 5.57 5.04 -13.00
N ARG A 199 5.64 5.34 -11.70
CA ARG A 199 5.42 6.69 -11.17
C ARG A 199 6.62 7.58 -11.44
N SER A 200 6.39 8.88 -11.55
CA SER A 200 7.48 9.85 -11.50
C SER A 200 8.06 9.94 -10.09
N ARG A 201 9.28 10.47 -9.98
CA ARG A 201 9.92 10.74 -8.70
C ARG A 201 9.03 11.62 -7.83
N ALA A 202 8.54 12.73 -8.38
CA ALA A 202 7.62 13.62 -7.68
C ALA A 202 6.34 12.93 -7.19
N GLU A 203 5.70 12.11 -8.02
CA GLU A 203 4.46 11.38 -7.65
C GLU A 203 4.67 10.43 -6.46
N ARG A 204 5.81 9.72 -6.42
CA ARG A 204 6.14 8.84 -5.30
C ARG A 204 6.26 9.61 -3.99
N TYR A 205 7.04 10.68 -3.99
CA TYR A 205 7.24 11.48 -2.78
C TYR A 205 5.99 12.27 -2.41
N ALA A 206 5.24 12.81 -3.39
CA ALA A 206 3.98 13.49 -3.13
C ALA A 206 2.96 12.55 -2.47
N ALA A 207 2.81 11.31 -2.97
CA ALA A 207 1.93 10.31 -2.34
C ALA A 207 2.37 10.00 -0.90
N MET A 208 3.66 9.76 -0.68
CA MET A 208 4.21 9.48 0.65
C MET A 208 4.05 10.67 1.61
N MET A 209 4.23 11.91 1.12
CA MET A 209 4.06 13.13 1.91
C MET A 209 2.59 13.49 2.14
N SER A 210 1.69 13.12 1.23
CA SER A 210 0.24 13.32 1.40
C SER A 210 -0.33 12.47 2.54
N GLY A 211 0.30 11.33 2.87
CA GLY A 211 0.01 10.55 4.07
C GLY A 211 0.62 11.14 5.35
N ALA A 212 1.63 12.02 5.25
CA ALA A 212 2.36 12.60 6.38
C ALA A 212 1.86 14.00 6.80
N ALA A 213 1.03 14.66 5.98
CA ALA A 213 0.34 15.88 6.40
C ALA A 213 -0.62 15.53 7.53
N ARG A 214 -0.50 16.18 8.69
CA ARG A 214 -1.38 16.03 9.88
C ARG A 214 -2.85 16.31 9.51
N GLN A 215 -3.52 15.33 8.93
CA GLN A 215 -4.98 15.26 8.89
C GLN A 215 -5.45 14.66 10.23
N ALA A 216 -6.66 15.04 10.64
CA ALA A 216 -7.30 14.40 11.78
C ALA A 216 -7.35 12.87 11.54
N PRO A 217 -7.16 12.04 12.58
CA PRO A 217 -7.17 10.58 12.43
C PRO A 217 -8.42 10.11 11.71
N GLN A 218 -8.26 9.24 10.71
CA GLN A 218 -9.40 8.71 9.96
C GLN A 218 -10.17 7.70 10.82
N PRO A 219 -11.49 7.85 10.99
CA PRO A 219 -12.28 6.85 11.69
C PRO A 219 -12.38 5.55 10.87
N ILE A 220 -12.10 4.43 11.51
CA ILE A 220 -12.23 3.09 10.92
C ILE A 220 -13.10 2.19 11.79
N PHE A 221 -13.83 1.29 11.15
CA PHE A 221 -14.58 0.21 11.79
C PHE A 221 -13.98 -1.11 11.33
N LEU A 222 -13.77 -2.06 12.24
CA LEU A 222 -13.13 -3.34 11.93
C LEU A 222 -14.17 -4.47 12.00
N ASP A 223 -14.21 -5.34 11.00
CA ASP A 223 -14.95 -6.61 11.02
C ASP A 223 -13.98 -7.76 10.78
N MET A 224 -13.78 -8.59 11.79
CA MET A 224 -12.61 -9.48 11.90
C MET A 224 -13.04 -10.90 12.31
N ASP A 225 -12.18 -11.90 12.21
CA ASP A 225 -12.42 -13.26 12.72
C ASP A 225 -11.30 -13.68 13.67
N THR A 226 -10.87 -12.71 14.50
CA THR A 226 -9.63 -12.65 15.27
C THR A 226 -8.86 -13.95 15.45
N GLY A 227 -8.07 -14.24 14.41
CA GLY A 227 -6.91 -15.09 14.38
C GLY A 227 -5.63 -14.37 14.78
N VAL A 228 -4.50 -15.00 14.46
CA VAL A 228 -3.15 -14.50 14.81
C VAL A 228 -2.81 -13.20 14.07
N ASP A 229 -3.06 -13.11 12.77
CA ASP A 229 -2.81 -11.93 11.94
C ASP A 229 -3.81 -10.80 12.20
N ASP A 230 -5.09 -11.09 12.46
CA ASP A 230 -6.04 -10.08 12.94
C ASP A 230 -5.55 -9.42 14.23
N ALA A 231 -4.99 -10.20 15.17
CA ALA A 231 -4.41 -9.66 16.39
C ALA A 231 -3.28 -8.66 16.08
N LEU A 232 -2.43 -8.97 15.09
CA LEU A 232 -1.39 -8.04 14.62
C LEU A 232 -2.00 -6.79 13.96
N ALA A 233 -3.11 -6.94 13.23
CA ALA A 233 -3.82 -5.83 12.59
C ALA A 233 -4.48 -4.90 13.61
N ILE A 234 -5.08 -5.45 14.68
CA ILE A 234 -5.63 -4.69 15.81
C ILE A 234 -4.50 -3.92 16.49
N ILE A 235 -3.37 -4.56 16.80
CA ILE A 235 -2.22 -3.88 17.40
C ILE A 235 -1.76 -2.75 16.47
N LEU A 236 -1.62 -3.00 15.17
CA LEU A 236 -1.21 -1.98 14.20
C LEU A 236 -2.17 -0.77 14.20
N ALA A 237 -3.48 -1.01 14.07
CA ALA A 237 -4.49 0.06 14.04
C ALA A 237 -4.48 0.89 15.32
N MET A 238 -4.50 0.21 16.47
CA MET A 238 -4.54 0.84 17.78
C MET A 238 -3.26 1.62 18.10
N ARG A 239 -2.13 1.27 17.48
CA ARG A 239 -0.84 1.96 17.63
C ARG A 239 -0.53 2.99 16.54
N SER A 240 -1.37 3.11 15.51
CA SER A 240 -1.14 4.04 14.38
C SER A 240 -1.98 5.32 14.49
N PRO A 241 -1.39 6.49 14.83
CA PRO A 241 -2.12 7.75 15.05
C PRO A 241 -2.91 8.28 13.84
N GLU A 242 -2.66 7.74 12.65
CA GLU A 242 -3.34 8.07 11.39
C GLU A 242 -4.81 7.63 11.37
N VAL A 243 -5.20 6.68 12.23
CA VAL A 243 -6.56 6.13 12.28
C VAL A 243 -7.15 6.18 13.70
N THR A 244 -8.47 6.07 13.81
CA THR A 244 -9.16 5.85 15.09
C THR A 244 -10.12 4.68 14.93
N VAL A 245 -9.93 3.62 15.71
CA VAL A 245 -10.81 2.45 15.71
C VAL A 245 -12.07 2.80 16.49
N LEU A 246 -13.22 2.82 15.82
CA LEU A 246 -14.50 3.18 16.42
C LEU A 246 -15.12 2.01 17.18
N GLY A 247 -14.99 0.81 16.64
CA GLY A 247 -15.59 -0.43 17.14
C GLY A 247 -15.13 -1.61 16.30
N ILE A 248 -15.30 -2.79 16.86
CA ILE A 248 -14.88 -4.06 16.25
C ILE A 248 -16.06 -5.03 16.30
N THR A 249 -16.35 -5.67 15.18
CA THR A 249 -17.25 -6.82 15.12
C THR A 249 -16.48 -8.07 14.76
N THR A 250 -16.94 -9.22 15.25
CA THR A 250 -16.32 -10.49 14.92
C THR A 250 -17.21 -11.39 14.07
N SER A 251 -16.64 -12.16 13.16
CA SER A 251 -17.30 -13.16 12.32
C SER A 251 -16.71 -14.54 12.60
N SER A 252 -17.39 -15.59 12.14
CA SER A 252 -16.86 -16.96 12.20
C SER A 252 -16.05 -17.23 10.93
N GLY A 253 -14.75 -17.46 11.08
CA GLY A 253 -13.80 -17.73 10.00
C GLY A 253 -12.66 -18.60 10.51
N ASN A 254 -11.57 -17.98 10.94
CA ASN A 254 -10.43 -18.66 11.58
C ASN A 254 -10.85 -19.46 12.82
N ILE A 255 -11.75 -18.88 13.61
CA ILE A 255 -12.37 -19.49 14.79
C ILE A 255 -13.83 -19.04 14.90
N HIS A 256 -14.62 -19.66 15.79
CA HIS A 256 -15.99 -19.24 16.05
C HIS A 256 -16.06 -17.79 16.53
N ALA A 257 -17.02 -17.00 16.03
CA ALA A 257 -17.14 -15.55 16.29
C ALA A 257 -17.08 -15.16 17.78
N GLN A 258 -17.67 -15.99 18.66
CA GLN A 258 -17.61 -15.80 20.11
C GLN A 258 -16.18 -15.88 20.66
N GLN A 259 -15.39 -16.86 20.20
CA GLN A 259 -13.99 -17.00 20.59
C GLN A 259 -13.16 -15.88 19.97
N ALA A 260 -13.42 -15.53 18.70
CA ALA A 260 -12.80 -14.38 18.05
C ALA A 260 -13.02 -13.10 18.86
N ALA A 261 -14.25 -12.85 19.37
CA ALA A 261 -14.52 -11.66 20.19
C ALA A 261 -13.75 -11.67 21.52
N GLN A 262 -13.60 -12.83 22.15
CA GLN A 262 -12.75 -12.97 23.35
C GLN A 262 -11.28 -12.72 23.03
N ASN A 263 -10.80 -13.20 21.87
CA ASN A 263 -9.45 -12.95 21.37
C ASN A 263 -9.23 -11.46 21.12
N THR A 264 -10.17 -10.78 20.45
CA THR A 264 -10.15 -9.32 20.24
C THR A 264 -10.01 -8.58 21.56
N CYS A 265 -10.86 -8.89 22.55
CA CYS A 265 -10.81 -8.26 23.87
C CYS A 265 -9.46 -8.51 24.57
N ARG A 266 -8.91 -9.72 24.46
CA ARG A 266 -7.60 -10.06 25.04
C ARG A 266 -6.47 -9.24 24.42
N VAL A 267 -6.48 -9.05 23.11
CA VAL A 267 -5.51 -8.21 22.40
C VAL A 267 -5.64 -6.76 22.85
N LEU A 268 -6.87 -6.23 22.92
CA LEU A 268 -7.15 -4.87 23.39
C LEU A 268 -6.67 -4.63 24.82
N ASP A 269 -6.93 -5.56 25.74
CA ASP A 269 -6.44 -5.47 27.13
C ASP A 269 -4.91 -5.44 27.20
N HIS A 270 -4.23 -6.24 26.36
CA HIS A 270 -2.77 -6.33 26.36
C HIS A 270 -2.10 -5.02 25.89
N ILE A 271 -2.72 -4.33 24.93
CA ILE A 271 -2.20 -3.06 24.40
C ILE A 271 -2.69 -1.83 25.14
N ALA A 272 -3.78 -1.92 25.91
CA ALA A 272 -4.41 -0.78 26.60
C ALA A 272 -3.42 0.11 27.39
N PRO A 273 -2.44 -0.44 28.15
CA PRO A 273 -1.47 0.38 28.88
C PRO A 273 -0.58 1.26 27.99
N LEU A 274 -0.47 0.94 26.70
CA LEU A 274 0.39 1.64 25.74
C LEU A 274 -0.35 2.69 24.90
N LEU A 275 -1.69 2.77 25.00
CA LEU A 275 -2.49 3.68 24.18
C LEU A 275 -2.47 5.13 24.70
N GLY A 276 -1.99 5.35 25.93
CA GLY A 276 -1.94 6.67 26.56
C GLY A 276 -3.31 7.35 26.58
N SER A 277 -3.35 8.65 26.25
CA SER A 277 -4.59 9.44 26.19
C SER A 277 -5.30 9.39 24.83
N ARG A 278 -4.82 8.57 23.88
CA ARG A 278 -5.40 8.50 22.52
C ARG A 278 -6.83 7.95 22.51
N TYR A 279 -7.13 7.07 23.46
CA TYR A 279 -8.45 6.50 23.65
C TYR A 279 -8.93 6.80 25.07
N SER A 280 -10.09 7.46 25.18
CA SER A 280 -10.76 7.63 26.47
C SER A 280 -11.33 6.32 27.01
N ALA A 281 -11.64 5.39 26.10
CA ALA A 281 -12.05 4.02 26.37
C ALA A 281 -11.64 3.13 25.18
N LEU A 282 -11.42 1.85 25.43
CA LEU A 282 -11.17 0.88 24.36
C LEU A 282 -12.38 0.78 23.41
N PRO A 283 -12.17 0.48 22.11
CA PRO A 283 -13.26 0.27 21.18
C PRO A 283 -14.18 -0.87 21.64
N PRO A 284 -15.51 -0.71 21.57
CA PRO A 284 -16.45 -1.79 21.87
C PRO A 284 -16.30 -2.94 20.86
N VAL A 285 -16.43 -4.17 21.37
CA VAL A 285 -16.37 -5.41 20.58
C VAL A 285 -17.75 -6.08 20.60
N ALA A 286 -18.38 -6.32 19.45
CA ALA A 286 -19.63 -7.07 19.37
C ALA A 286 -19.46 -8.37 18.59
N VAL A 287 -20.15 -9.42 19.04
CA VAL A 287 -20.16 -10.72 18.36
C VAL A 287 -21.08 -10.63 17.14
N GLY A 288 -20.59 -11.05 15.98
CA GLY A 288 -21.35 -11.11 14.74
C GLY A 288 -22.31 -12.29 14.69
N LEU A 289 -22.86 -12.49 13.50
CA LEU A 289 -23.88 -13.50 13.30
C LEU A 289 -23.34 -14.93 13.51
N PRO A 290 -24.18 -15.84 14.05
CA PRO A 290 -23.89 -17.25 13.96
C PRO A 290 -23.85 -17.67 12.48
N PRO A 291 -22.94 -18.55 12.06
CA PRO A 291 -22.83 -18.98 10.68
C PRO A 291 -24.07 -19.78 10.27
N THR A 292 -24.51 -19.62 9.02
CA THR A 292 -25.71 -20.28 8.47
C THR A 292 -25.41 -21.65 7.84
N GLY A 293 -24.23 -22.23 8.07
CA GLY A 293 -23.76 -23.45 7.43
C GLY A 293 -22.62 -24.14 8.18
N GLN A 294 -21.82 -24.93 7.46
CA GLN A 294 -20.61 -25.53 8.05
C GLN A 294 -19.68 -24.42 8.52
N LEU A 295 -19.25 -24.53 9.78
CA LEU A 295 -18.30 -23.59 10.38
C LEU A 295 -16.98 -23.63 9.59
N PRO A 296 -16.53 -22.51 9.01
CA PRO A 296 -15.12 -22.37 8.69
C PRO A 296 -14.32 -22.51 9.98
N ASP A 297 -13.18 -23.20 9.87
CA ASP A 297 -12.25 -23.44 10.98
C ASP A 297 -10.85 -23.51 10.36
N ALA A 298 -9.97 -22.67 10.87
CA ALA A 298 -8.54 -22.64 10.55
C ALA A 298 -7.69 -22.76 11.81
N SER A 299 -8.19 -23.45 12.85
CA SER A 299 -7.45 -23.71 14.08
C SER A 299 -6.17 -24.53 13.88
N ASP A 300 -6.05 -25.26 12.76
CA ASP A 300 -4.82 -25.91 12.30
C ASP A 300 -3.74 -24.91 11.86
N VAL A 301 -4.15 -23.69 11.50
CA VAL A 301 -3.28 -22.57 11.11
C VAL A 301 -3.05 -21.61 12.27
N HIS A 302 -4.13 -21.21 12.97
CA HIS A 302 -4.09 -20.18 14.02
C HIS A 302 -4.02 -20.73 15.45
N GLY A 303 -3.97 -22.05 15.61
CA GLY A 303 -3.96 -22.71 16.91
C GLY A 303 -5.35 -22.97 17.48
N PRO A 304 -5.44 -23.77 18.55
CA PRO A 304 -6.71 -24.33 19.03
C PRO A 304 -7.69 -23.29 19.61
N ASP A 305 -7.22 -22.08 19.87
CA ASP A 305 -8.03 -20.95 20.33
C ASP A 305 -8.05 -19.78 19.34
N GLY A 306 -7.42 -19.92 18.16
CA GLY A 306 -7.23 -18.84 17.19
C GLY A 306 -6.09 -17.86 17.52
N LEU A 307 -5.40 -17.99 18.66
CA LEU A 307 -4.28 -17.10 19.07
C LEU A 307 -3.02 -17.89 19.44
N GLY A 308 -2.73 -18.96 18.71
CA GLY A 308 -1.54 -19.78 18.90
C GLY A 308 -1.51 -20.57 20.21
N GLY A 309 -2.67 -20.77 20.85
CA GLY A 309 -2.81 -21.49 22.12
C GLY A 309 -2.59 -20.63 23.37
N ILE A 310 -2.47 -19.30 23.25
CA ILE A 310 -2.21 -18.39 24.37
C ILE A 310 -3.29 -18.49 25.47
N SER A 311 -4.55 -18.68 25.09
CA SER A 311 -5.64 -18.77 26.06
C SER A 311 -5.58 -20.03 26.92
N GLN A 312 -4.87 -21.07 26.44
CA GLN A 312 -4.68 -22.35 27.12
C GLN A 312 -3.38 -22.41 27.92
N ALA A 313 -2.44 -21.48 27.68
CA ALA A 313 -1.22 -21.38 28.46
C ALA A 313 -1.55 -21.08 29.94
N PRO A 314 -0.80 -21.64 30.92
CA PRO A 314 -0.92 -21.24 32.31
C PRO A 314 -0.84 -19.73 32.40
N LYS A 315 -1.75 -19.06 33.14
CA LYS A 315 -1.76 -17.60 33.30
C LYS A 315 -0.41 -17.15 33.88
N ALA A 316 0.55 -16.85 33.00
CA ALA A 316 1.91 -16.49 33.38
C ALA A 316 1.98 -15.09 34.02
N SER A 317 0.91 -14.31 33.88
CA SER A 317 0.67 -13.11 34.67
C SER A 317 -0.81 -13.04 35.04
N GLY A 318 -1.14 -12.58 36.24
CA GLY A 318 -2.50 -12.51 36.79
C GLY A 318 -3.47 -11.56 36.08
N THR A 319 -3.26 -11.24 34.80
CA THR A 319 -4.18 -10.43 34.00
C THR A 319 -5.33 -11.29 33.50
N THR A 320 -6.43 -11.29 34.24
CA THR A 320 -7.71 -11.74 33.70
C THR A 320 -8.18 -10.66 32.72
N PRO A 321 -8.61 -11.01 31.49
CA PRO A 321 -9.16 -10.04 30.57
C PRO A 321 -10.26 -9.22 31.28
N THR A 322 -10.11 -7.90 31.27
CA THR A 322 -11.06 -6.96 31.86
C THR A 322 -12.09 -6.53 30.84
N THR A 323 -11.73 -6.55 29.56
CA THR A 323 -12.65 -6.24 28.47
C THR A 323 -13.43 -7.49 28.11
N THR A 324 -14.75 -7.33 27.98
CA THR A 324 -15.65 -8.36 27.45
C THR A 324 -16.42 -7.81 26.25
N PRO A 325 -16.89 -8.68 25.33
CA PRO A 325 -17.79 -8.24 24.27
C PRO A 325 -19.03 -7.56 24.84
N VAL A 326 -19.52 -6.53 24.16
CA VAL A 326 -20.74 -5.80 24.55
C VAL A 326 -21.97 -6.68 24.33
N ASN A 327 -22.99 -6.49 25.17
CA ASN A 327 -24.30 -7.13 24.99
C ASN A 327 -25.17 -6.33 24.00
N GLU A 328 -24.65 -6.15 22.78
CA GLU A 328 -25.26 -5.46 21.65
C GLU A 328 -24.94 -6.28 20.38
N SER A 329 -25.86 -6.36 19.42
CA SER A 329 -25.59 -7.10 18.18
C SER A 329 -24.54 -6.37 17.32
N ALA A 330 -23.81 -7.09 16.47
CA ALA A 330 -22.87 -6.48 15.54
C ALA A 330 -23.52 -5.40 14.63
N LEU A 331 -24.75 -5.63 14.16
CA LEU A 331 -25.49 -4.65 13.37
C LEU A 331 -25.89 -3.41 14.19
N ASP A 332 -26.31 -3.59 15.45
CA ASP A 332 -26.66 -2.46 16.32
C ASP A 332 -25.44 -1.60 16.64
N LEU A 333 -24.31 -2.24 16.96
CA LEU A 333 -23.03 -1.58 17.19
C LEU A 333 -22.60 -0.79 15.95
N PHE A 334 -22.63 -1.43 14.77
CA PHE A 334 -22.33 -0.80 13.48
C PHE A 334 -23.26 0.39 13.22
N ARG A 335 -24.57 0.23 13.36
CA ARG A 335 -25.56 1.30 13.20
C ARG A 335 -25.28 2.49 14.11
N ARG A 336 -25.05 2.24 15.39
CA ARG A 336 -24.80 3.29 16.38
C ARG A 336 -23.55 4.09 16.04
N LEU A 337 -22.44 3.41 15.73
CA LEU A 337 -21.16 4.06 15.45
C LEU A 337 -21.15 4.76 14.09
N ILE A 338 -21.72 4.17 13.04
CA ILE A 338 -21.75 4.78 11.70
C ILE A 338 -22.70 5.99 11.65
N ASN A 339 -23.83 5.98 12.38
CA ASN A 339 -24.72 7.14 12.45
C ASN A 339 -24.16 8.29 13.30
N ALA A 340 -23.28 8.00 14.25
CA ALA A 340 -22.59 9.03 15.03
C ALA A 340 -21.53 9.80 14.22
N HIS A 341 -21.24 9.38 12.98
CA HIS A 341 -20.24 9.99 12.12
C HIS A 341 -20.86 10.56 10.84
N PRO A 342 -20.26 11.61 10.24
CA PRO A 342 -20.69 12.13 8.96
C PRO A 342 -20.73 11.05 7.86
N PRO A 343 -21.67 11.14 6.90
CA PRO A 343 -21.61 10.29 5.72
C PRO A 343 -20.25 10.42 5.02
N LYS A 344 -19.77 9.30 4.46
CA LYS A 344 -18.51 9.18 3.71
C LYS A 344 -17.25 9.52 4.51
N SER A 345 -17.29 9.41 5.85
CA SER A 345 -16.10 9.60 6.70
C SER A 345 -15.47 8.32 7.23
N VAL A 346 -16.26 7.26 7.46
CA VAL A 346 -15.79 6.01 8.08
C VAL A 346 -15.41 4.96 7.03
N THR A 347 -14.22 4.39 7.16
CA THR A 347 -13.78 3.25 6.34
C THR A 347 -14.03 1.95 7.10
N LEU A 348 -14.68 0.98 6.46
CA LEU A 348 -14.82 -0.38 6.99
C LEU A 348 -13.64 -1.22 6.52
N VAL A 349 -12.94 -1.87 7.45
CA VAL A 349 -11.88 -2.84 7.15
C VAL A 349 -12.40 -4.22 7.54
N VAL A 350 -12.43 -5.14 6.58
CA VAL A 350 -12.91 -6.51 6.78
C VAL A 350 -11.74 -7.45 6.60
N THR A 351 -11.44 -8.25 7.63
CA THR A 351 -10.31 -9.21 7.62
C THR A 351 -10.76 -10.66 7.83
N GLY A 352 -12.05 -10.89 8.00
CA GLY A 352 -12.66 -12.22 7.99
C GLY A 352 -13.69 -12.42 6.87
N PRO A 353 -14.49 -13.49 6.93
CA PRO A 353 -15.58 -13.72 5.99
C PRO A 353 -16.59 -12.57 5.96
N LEU A 354 -17.10 -12.26 4.75
CA LEU A 354 -17.96 -11.09 4.50
C LEU A 354 -19.41 -11.22 5.01
N SER A 355 -19.71 -12.23 5.84
CA SER A 355 -21.06 -12.60 6.28
C SER A 355 -21.77 -11.46 7.03
N ASN A 356 -21.08 -10.79 7.97
CA ASN A 356 -21.65 -9.65 8.70
C ASN A 356 -22.00 -8.51 7.73
N VAL A 357 -21.11 -8.19 6.80
CA VAL A 357 -21.31 -7.12 5.82
C VAL A 357 -22.48 -7.44 4.88
N ALA A 358 -22.57 -8.68 4.39
CA ALA A 358 -23.67 -9.15 3.56
C ALA A 358 -25.03 -9.10 4.29
N HIS A 359 -25.03 -9.33 5.59
CA HIS A 359 -26.20 -9.15 6.44
C HIS A 359 -26.55 -7.66 6.63
N TRP A 360 -25.59 -6.79 6.93
CA TRP A 360 -25.84 -5.35 7.05
C TRP A 360 -26.37 -4.74 5.75
N ILE A 361 -25.87 -5.21 4.60
CA ILE A 361 -26.38 -4.82 3.28
C ILE A 361 -27.85 -5.24 3.10
N GLN A 362 -28.23 -6.40 3.63
CA GLN A 362 -29.60 -6.91 3.53
C GLN A 362 -30.56 -6.09 4.37
N GLU A 363 -30.20 -5.85 5.63
CA GLU A 363 -31.08 -5.21 6.60
C GLU A 363 -31.07 -3.68 6.43
N GLU A 364 -29.89 -3.08 6.24
CA GLU A 364 -29.70 -1.61 6.21
C GLU A 364 -28.79 -1.12 5.07
N PRO A 365 -29.19 -1.31 3.80
CA PRO A 365 -28.36 -0.91 2.65
C PRO A 365 -28.04 0.59 2.62
N GLN A 366 -28.90 1.45 3.17
CA GLN A 366 -28.63 2.89 3.23
C GLN A 366 -27.57 3.24 4.28
N LEU A 367 -27.50 2.49 5.39
CA LEU A 367 -26.47 2.64 6.39
C LEU A 367 -25.11 2.27 5.81
N VAL A 368 -24.99 1.12 5.13
CA VAL A 368 -23.74 0.68 4.51
C VAL A 368 -23.25 1.68 3.45
N LYS A 369 -24.16 2.28 2.67
CA LYS A 369 -23.80 3.36 1.70
C LYS A 369 -23.21 4.61 2.35
N ARG A 370 -23.37 4.82 3.66
CA ARG A 370 -22.73 5.94 4.37
C ARG A 370 -21.23 5.73 4.55
N LEU A 371 -20.71 4.52 4.39
CA LEU A 371 -19.27 4.27 4.46
C LEU A 371 -18.52 5.07 3.38
N LYS A 372 -17.32 5.54 3.73
CA LYS A 372 -16.35 6.12 2.81
C LYS A 372 -15.88 5.07 1.81
N ASP A 373 -15.52 3.91 2.34
CA ASP A 373 -14.82 2.84 1.65
C ASP A 373 -15.02 1.50 2.40
N ILE A 374 -14.96 0.37 1.67
CA ILE A 374 -14.83 -0.97 2.21
C ILE A 374 -13.50 -1.54 1.72
N VAL A 375 -12.59 -1.85 2.65
CA VAL A 375 -11.31 -2.50 2.38
C VAL A 375 -11.37 -3.93 2.90
N VAL A 376 -11.18 -4.90 2.02
CA VAL A 376 -11.28 -6.33 2.31
C VAL A 376 -9.88 -6.94 2.22
N MET A 377 -9.40 -7.56 3.30
CA MET A 377 -8.36 -8.58 3.19
C MET A 377 -9.04 -9.84 2.66
N GLY A 378 -8.74 -10.19 1.41
CA GLY A 378 -9.29 -11.39 0.82
C GLY A 378 -9.18 -11.43 -0.69
N GLY A 379 -9.47 -12.61 -1.23
CA GLY A 379 -9.37 -12.87 -2.65
C GLY A 379 -7.95 -13.09 -3.16
N VAL A 380 -7.89 -13.62 -4.37
CA VAL A 380 -6.66 -13.81 -5.13
C VAL A 380 -6.98 -13.64 -6.61
N PHE A 381 -6.18 -12.84 -7.31
CA PHE A 381 -6.50 -12.38 -8.67
C PHE A 381 -5.48 -12.81 -9.71
N PHE A 382 -4.21 -12.97 -9.31
CA PHE A 382 -3.08 -13.24 -10.19
C PHE A 382 -2.21 -14.41 -9.71
N ALA A 383 -2.54 -15.01 -8.56
CA ALA A 383 -1.79 -16.07 -7.92
C ALA A 383 -2.67 -17.28 -7.53
N ALA A 384 -2.08 -18.25 -6.84
CA ALA A 384 -2.81 -19.38 -6.27
C ALA A 384 -3.50 -18.99 -4.96
N GLY A 385 -4.67 -19.59 -4.71
CA GLY A 385 -5.37 -19.49 -3.43
C GLY A 385 -4.66 -20.24 -2.30
N ASN A 386 -5.04 -19.95 -1.06
CA ASN A 386 -4.53 -20.61 0.14
C ASN A 386 -5.50 -21.67 0.70
N ARG A 387 -6.80 -21.60 0.36
CA ARG A 387 -7.82 -22.56 0.80
C ARG A 387 -8.13 -23.61 -0.26
N SER A 388 -8.29 -23.16 -1.49
CA SER A 388 -8.32 -24.01 -2.69
C SER A 388 -7.32 -23.46 -3.70
N PRO A 389 -6.99 -24.18 -4.79
CA PRO A 389 -6.08 -23.65 -5.80
C PRO A 389 -6.48 -22.29 -6.37
N GLY A 390 -7.77 -21.96 -6.39
CA GLY A 390 -8.30 -20.71 -6.95
C GLY A 390 -8.99 -19.79 -5.94
N ALA A 391 -9.07 -20.16 -4.65
CA ALA A 391 -9.81 -19.39 -3.66
C ALA A 391 -8.97 -19.09 -2.41
N GLU A 392 -9.08 -17.83 -1.99
CA GLU A 392 -8.58 -17.34 -0.71
C GLU A 392 -9.60 -17.67 0.39
N PHE A 393 -9.11 -17.95 1.60
CA PHE A 393 -9.88 -18.44 2.76
C PHE A 393 -11.12 -17.60 3.10
N ASN A 394 -11.01 -16.28 3.26
CA ASN A 394 -12.13 -15.42 3.65
C ASN A 394 -13.26 -15.43 2.62
N ILE A 395 -12.90 -15.37 1.33
CA ILE A 395 -13.89 -15.46 0.24
C ILE A 395 -14.47 -16.87 0.13
N HIS A 396 -13.64 -17.90 0.31
CA HIS A 396 -14.08 -19.31 0.28
C HIS A 396 -14.99 -19.68 1.46
N SER A 397 -14.81 -19.05 2.61
CA SER A 397 -15.59 -19.31 3.82
C SER A 397 -17.05 -18.86 3.70
N ASP A 398 -17.31 -17.76 2.98
CA ASP A 398 -18.68 -17.36 2.60
C ASP A 398 -18.73 -16.70 1.19
N PRO A 399 -18.70 -17.52 0.12
CA PRO A 399 -18.68 -17.02 -1.26
C PRO A 399 -19.94 -16.24 -1.62
N GLN A 400 -21.09 -16.62 -1.05
CA GLN A 400 -22.37 -15.94 -1.30
C GLN A 400 -22.38 -14.54 -0.68
N ALA A 401 -21.88 -14.40 0.55
CA ALA A 401 -21.71 -13.09 1.16
C ALA A 401 -20.74 -12.22 0.36
N ALA A 402 -19.60 -12.79 -0.05
CA ALA A 402 -18.62 -12.08 -0.87
C ALA A 402 -19.22 -11.59 -2.20
N ARG A 403 -19.97 -12.46 -2.90
CA ARG A 403 -20.70 -12.10 -4.13
C ARG A 403 -21.67 -10.95 -3.88
N LYS A 404 -22.44 -11.00 -2.80
CA LYS A 404 -23.41 -9.96 -2.43
C LYS A 404 -22.75 -8.62 -2.13
N VAL A 405 -21.62 -8.60 -1.44
CA VAL A 405 -20.86 -7.37 -1.16
C VAL A 405 -20.31 -6.77 -2.45
N VAL A 406 -19.72 -7.58 -3.31
CA VAL A 406 -19.20 -7.15 -4.61
C VAL A 406 -20.31 -6.59 -5.51
N GLU A 407 -21.45 -7.27 -5.60
CA GLU A 407 -22.65 -6.79 -6.32
C GLU A 407 -23.30 -5.56 -5.69
N PHE A 408 -23.19 -5.36 -4.38
CA PHE A 408 -23.73 -4.17 -3.74
C PHE A 408 -22.94 -2.91 -4.10
N CYS A 409 -21.61 -3.05 -4.18
CA CYS A 409 -20.66 -1.96 -4.43
C CYS A 409 -20.60 -1.51 -5.91
N ARG A 410 -21.23 -2.26 -6.82
CA ARG A 410 -21.35 -1.92 -8.24
C ARG A 410 -22.79 -2.16 -8.71
N ARG A 411 -23.42 -1.21 -9.39
CA ARG A 411 -24.76 -1.43 -9.96
C ARG A 411 -24.82 -1.05 -11.44
N PRO A 412 -25.65 -1.73 -12.25
CA PRO A 412 -26.04 -1.23 -13.54
C PRO A 412 -26.80 0.10 -13.36
N VAL A 413 -26.54 1.07 -14.23
CA VAL A 413 -27.25 2.35 -14.25
C VAL A 413 -28.70 2.07 -14.69
N PRO A 414 -29.73 2.67 -14.08
CA PRO A 414 -31.13 2.37 -14.38
C PRO A 414 -31.53 2.50 -15.86
N VAL A 415 -30.81 3.33 -16.62
CA VAL A 415 -31.08 3.59 -18.03
C VAL A 415 -30.35 2.63 -18.99
N SER A 416 -29.45 1.77 -18.50
CA SER A 416 -28.77 0.76 -19.32
C SER A 416 -28.17 -0.36 -18.47
N PRO A 417 -28.54 -1.64 -18.70
CA PRO A 417 -27.87 -2.78 -18.04
C PRO A 417 -26.40 -2.93 -18.46
N TYR A 418 -25.94 -2.15 -19.45
CA TYR A 418 -24.59 -2.15 -19.99
C TYR A 418 -23.68 -1.06 -19.40
N VAL A 419 -24.20 -0.12 -18.60
CA VAL A 419 -23.38 0.90 -17.94
C VAL A 419 -23.35 0.58 -16.46
N TRP A 420 -22.18 0.38 -15.87
CA TRP A 420 -22.03 0.10 -14.44
C TRP A 420 -21.45 1.32 -13.72
N ARG A 421 -21.87 1.54 -12.48
CA ARG A 421 -21.35 2.62 -11.64
C ARG A 421 -20.95 2.07 -10.27
N GLU A 422 -19.80 2.52 -9.79
CA GLU A 422 -19.41 2.40 -8.39
C GLU A 422 -20.49 3.06 -7.51
N THR A 423 -21.09 2.28 -6.61
CA THR A 423 -22.07 2.78 -5.62
C THR A 423 -21.41 3.05 -4.28
N LEU A 424 -20.36 2.29 -3.98
CA LEU A 424 -19.52 2.39 -2.81
C LEU A 424 -18.12 1.87 -3.19
N PRO A 425 -17.03 2.62 -2.91
CA PRO A 425 -15.69 2.14 -3.18
C PRO A 425 -15.43 0.81 -2.44
N LEU A 426 -14.84 -0.14 -3.16
CA LEU A 426 -14.45 -1.46 -2.66
C LEU A 426 -13.02 -1.75 -3.08
N THR A 427 -12.15 -2.08 -2.12
CA THR A 427 -10.75 -2.45 -2.35
C THR A 427 -10.47 -3.85 -1.82
N PHE A 428 -9.88 -4.70 -2.65
CA PHE A 428 -9.31 -5.97 -2.22
C PHE A 428 -7.79 -5.85 -2.00
N VAL A 429 -7.36 -6.25 -0.81
CA VAL A 429 -5.97 -6.48 -0.42
C VAL A 429 -5.80 -8.00 -0.32
N GLY A 430 -5.63 -8.64 -1.48
CA GLY A 430 -5.62 -10.10 -1.61
C GLY A 430 -4.24 -10.75 -1.51
N LEU A 431 -4.21 -12.07 -1.71
CA LEU A 431 -2.99 -12.90 -1.64
C LEU A 431 -1.87 -12.43 -2.57
N ASP A 432 -2.23 -11.76 -3.65
CA ASP A 432 -1.32 -11.17 -4.64
C ASP A 432 -0.29 -10.23 -3.99
N VAL A 433 -0.69 -9.50 -2.95
CA VAL A 433 0.18 -8.58 -2.20
C VAL A 433 0.51 -9.10 -0.82
N THR A 434 -0.40 -9.79 -0.14
CA THR A 434 -0.16 -10.20 1.25
C THR A 434 0.92 -11.28 1.39
N HIS A 435 1.09 -12.16 0.39
CA HIS A 435 2.19 -13.15 0.40
C HIS A 435 3.59 -12.52 0.25
N GLN A 436 3.67 -11.23 -0.09
CA GLN A 436 4.94 -10.51 -0.22
C GLN A 436 5.37 -9.84 1.10
N VAL A 437 4.47 -9.64 2.05
CA VAL A 437 4.75 -8.99 3.35
C VAL A 437 4.87 -10.02 4.47
N ARG A 438 6.01 -10.05 5.14
CA ARG A 438 6.36 -11.13 6.07
C ARG A 438 6.88 -10.59 7.39
N LEU A 439 6.52 -11.27 8.47
CA LEU A 439 7.18 -11.13 9.77
C LEU A 439 8.10 -12.33 9.96
N TRP A 440 9.40 -12.08 9.96
CA TRP A 440 10.41 -13.10 10.19
C TRP A 440 10.60 -13.37 11.68
N ARG A 441 10.72 -14.65 12.05
CA ARG A 441 10.96 -15.07 13.43
C ARG A 441 12.19 -14.38 14.02
N ARG A 442 13.31 -14.45 13.28
CA ARG A 442 14.57 -13.79 13.64
C ARG A 442 14.40 -12.29 13.87
N THR A 443 13.70 -11.60 12.99
CA THR A 443 13.51 -10.15 13.13
C THR A 443 12.71 -9.81 14.38
N LEU A 444 11.69 -10.60 14.71
CA LEU A 444 10.93 -10.42 15.95
C LEU A 444 11.80 -10.64 17.19
N GLU A 445 12.62 -11.69 17.22
CA GLU A 445 13.56 -11.99 18.31
C GLU A 445 14.60 -10.87 18.51
N GLU A 446 15.13 -10.32 17.42
CA GLU A 446 16.03 -9.16 17.44
C GLU A 446 15.33 -7.93 18.06
N ARG A 447 14.06 -7.67 17.72
CA ARG A 447 13.29 -6.57 18.31
C ARG A 447 12.98 -6.78 19.78
N ILE A 448 12.63 -7.99 20.20
CA ILE A 448 12.39 -8.31 21.62
C ILE A 448 13.65 -8.02 22.44
N THR A 449 14.81 -8.45 21.94
CA THR A 449 16.10 -8.20 22.58
C THR A 449 16.43 -6.71 22.66
N ALA A 450 16.15 -5.96 21.59
CA ALA A 450 16.39 -4.52 21.51
C ALA A 450 15.43 -3.68 22.38
N HIS A 451 14.25 -4.21 22.70
CA HIS A 451 13.19 -3.51 23.43
C HIS A 451 12.72 -4.31 24.68
N PRO A 452 13.58 -4.52 25.69
CA PRO A 452 13.29 -5.42 26.82
C PRO A 452 12.11 -4.96 27.71
N ASN A 453 11.72 -3.69 27.63
CA ASN A 453 10.59 -3.13 28.38
C ASN A 453 9.27 -3.13 27.60
N ASN A 454 9.26 -3.61 26.35
CA ASN A 454 8.05 -3.67 25.52
C ASN A 454 7.36 -5.02 25.71
N HIS A 455 6.26 -5.04 26.47
CA HIS A 455 5.50 -6.26 26.76
C HIS A 455 4.64 -6.75 25.58
N VAL A 456 4.48 -5.97 24.51
CA VAL A 456 3.71 -6.36 23.32
C VAL A 456 4.53 -7.29 22.43
N LEU A 457 5.85 -7.09 22.30
CA LEU A 457 6.67 -7.94 21.44
C LEU A 457 6.72 -9.43 21.91
N PRO A 458 6.87 -9.75 23.21
CA PRO A 458 6.75 -11.13 23.68
C PRO A 458 5.37 -11.73 23.44
N PHE A 459 4.30 -10.93 23.53
CA PHE A 459 2.94 -11.40 23.21
C PHE A 459 2.79 -11.70 21.72
N ILE A 460 3.33 -10.84 20.85
CA ILE A 460 3.38 -11.08 19.40
C ILE A 460 4.13 -12.39 19.14
N GLN A 461 5.29 -12.60 19.76
CA GLN A 461 6.04 -13.86 19.58
C GLN A 461 5.24 -15.07 20.02
N GLN A 462 4.55 -14.99 21.16
CA GLN A 462 3.70 -16.07 21.63
C GLN A 462 2.55 -16.36 20.65
N CYS A 463 1.88 -15.34 20.12
CA CYS A 463 0.71 -15.57 19.26
C CYS A 463 1.13 -16.04 17.87
N THR A 464 2.27 -15.55 17.36
CA THR A 464 2.75 -15.92 16.02
C THR A 464 3.51 -17.24 16.00
N SER A 465 3.97 -17.78 17.12
CA SER A 465 4.81 -18.99 17.12
C SER A 465 4.14 -20.18 16.43
N TYR A 466 2.90 -20.49 16.79
CA TYR A 466 2.13 -21.58 16.17
C TYR A 466 1.91 -21.35 14.67
N TYR A 467 1.59 -20.10 14.30
CA TYR A 467 1.34 -19.68 12.92
C TYR A 467 2.61 -19.76 12.06
N MET A 468 3.75 -19.34 12.61
CA MET A 468 5.06 -19.48 11.96
C MET A 468 5.47 -20.96 11.84
N ASP A 469 5.13 -21.80 12.81
CA ASP A 469 5.40 -23.25 12.74
C ASP A 469 4.54 -23.95 11.67
N PHE A 470 3.32 -23.45 11.43
CA PHE A 470 2.50 -23.89 10.30
C PHE A 470 3.20 -23.56 8.97
N TYR A 471 3.59 -22.31 8.75
CA TYR A 471 4.26 -21.91 7.50
C TYR A 471 5.61 -22.58 7.31
N HIS A 472 6.37 -22.78 8.39
CA HIS A 472 7.64 -23.48 8.32
C HIS A 472 7.47 -24.93 7.84
N ARG A 473 6.49 -25.65 8.40
CA ARG A 473 6.23 -27.06 8.05
C ARG A 473 5.68 -27.24 6.64
N ASN A 474 4.83 -26.31 6.17
CA ASN A 474 4.09 -26.47 4.93
C ASN A 474 4.73 -25.74 3.73
N GLU A 475 5.48 -24.66 3.97
CA GLU A 475 6.07 -23.81 2.92
C GLU A 475 7.58 -23.59 3.08
N GLY A 476 8.19 -24.04 4.18
CA GLY A 476 9.60 -23.75 4.48
C GLY A 476 9.88 -22.29 4.88
N LEU A 477 8.85 -21.50 5.15
CA LEU A 477 8.95 -20.11 5.54
C LEU A 477 9.20 -19.99 7.06
N ASP A 478 10.37 -19.46 7.47
CA ASP A 478 10.69 -19.19 8.89
C ASP A 478 10.12 -17.84 9.37
N GLY A 479 8.80 -17.74 9.31
CA GLY A 479 8.04 -16.53 9.58
C GLY A 479 6.56 -16.74 9.24
N CYS A 480 5.81 -15.64 9.18
CA CYS A 480 4.42 -15.67 8.73
C CYS A 480 4.13 -14.49 7.81
N TYR A 481 3.05 -14.61 7.02
CA TYR A 481 2.55 -13.51 6.22
C TYR A 481 1.77 -12.50 7.09
N LEU A 482 1.83 -11.23 6.70
CA LEU A 482 1.10 -10.14 7.33
C LEU A 482 -0.14 -9.78 6.50
N HIS A 483 -1.10 -10.71 6.42
CA HIS A 483 -2.35 -10.56 5.64
C HIS A 483 -3.16 -9.34 6.09
N ASP A 484 -3.79 -9.45 7.26
CA ASP A 484 -4.68 -8.44 7.82
C ASP A 484 -3.96 -7.13 8.18
N PRO A 485 -2.72 -7.16 8.70
CA PRO A 485 -1.97 -5.93 8.93
C PRO A 485 -1.77 -5.13 7.65
N LEU A 486 -1.62 -5.75 6.48
CA LEU A 486 -1.49 -5.00 5.23
C LEU A 486 -2.79 -4.31 4.83
N ALA A 487 -3.96 -4.90 5.10
CA ALA A 487 -5.25 -4.25 4.85
C ALA A 487 -5.42 -2.99 5.72
N VAL A 488 -5.08 -3.07 7.01
CA VAL A 488 -5.03 -1.91 7.91
C VAL A 488 -3.95 -0.91 7.44
N GLY A 489 -2.78 -1.40 7.05
CA GLY A 489 -1.68 -0.62 6.51
C GLY A 489 -2.07 0.20 5.29
N TYR A 490 -2.80 -0.40 4.35
CA TYR A 490 -3.34 0.28 3.18
C TYR A 490 -4.28 1.43 3.56
N VAL A 491 -5.10 1.26 4.59
CA VAL A 491 -5.99 2.33 5.07
C VAL A 491 -5.21 3.47 5.73
N ILE A 492 -4.11 3.15 6.41
CA ILE A 492 -3.21 4.13 7.01
C ILE A 492 -2.44 4.92 5.94
N ASP A 493 -1.83 4.21 4.99
CA ASP A 493 -1.09 4.79 3.88
C ASP A 493 -1.31 3.95 2.60
N PRO A 494 -2.22 4.39 1.72
CA PRO A 494 -2.52 3.68 0.48
C PRO A 494 -1.30 3.53 -0.44
N SER A 495 -0.25 4.32 -0.27
CA SER A 495 0.97 4.23 -1.08
C SER A 495 1.81 2.98 -0.79
N PHE A 496 1.47 2.17 0.23
CA PHE A 496 2.07 0.84 0.38
C PHE A 496 1.72 -0.06 -0.80
N CYS A 497 0.57 0.12 -1.43
CA CYS A 497 0.10 -0.73 -2.53
C CYS A 497 -0.06 0.06 -3.84
N GLU A 498 0.28 -0.59 -4.95
CA GLU A 498 -0.26 -0.20 -6.25
C GLU A 498 -1.56 -0.97 -6.50
N MET A 499 -2.53 -0.27 -7.10
CA MET A 499 -3.89 -0.75 -7.26
C MET A 499 -4.43 -0.42 -8.64
N ALA A 500 -5.24 -1.31 -9.19
CA ALA A 500 -5.91 -1.11 -10.47
C ALA A 500 -7.40 -1.49 -10.38
N PRO A 501 -8.27 -0.82 -11.15
CA PRO A 501 -9.67 -1.17 -11.20
C PRO A 501 -9.90 -2.40 -12.09
N TYR A 502 -10.74 -3.32 -11.61
CA TYR A 502 -11.17 -4.52 -12.32
C TYR A 502 -12.68 -4.72 -12.22
N HIS A 503 -13.23 -5.42 -13.21
CA HIS A 503 -14.52 -6.06 -13.04
C HIS A 503 -14.26 -7.38 -12.32
N VAL A 504 -14.75 -7.47 -11.08
CA VAL A 504 -14.56 -8.65 -10.22
C VAL A 504 -15.90 -9.31 -9.98
N ASP A 505 -16.02 -10.60 -10.27
CA ASP A 505 -17.10 -11.47 -9.82
C ASP A 505 -16.61 -12.45 -8.75
N VAL A 506 -17.54 -13.09 -8.03
CA VAL A 506 -17.22 -14.18 -7.10
C VAL A 506 -18.01 -15.40 -7.51
N GLU A 507 -17.32 -16.51 -7.71
CA GLU A 507 -17.94 -17.81 -7.98
C GLU A 507 -18.42 -18.45 -6.67
N ASP A 508 -19.70 -18.79 -6.57
CA ASP A 508 -20.34 -19.29 -5.34
C ASP A 508 -21.10 -20.63 -5.51
N HIS A 509 -21.01 -21.27 -6.69
CA HIS A 509 -21.72 -22.52 -7.00
C HIS A 509 -20.81 -23.68 -7.46
N GLY A 510 -19.64 -23.38 -8.01
CA GLY A 510 -18.74 -24.37 -8.63
C GLY A 510 -18.13 -25.37 -7.64
N ALA A 511 -18.05 -26.64 -8.03
CA ALA A 511 -17.46 -27.70 -7.20
C ALA A 511 -15.95 -27.51 -6.91
N PHE A 512 -15.22 -26.86 -7.82
CA PHE A 512 -13.77 -26.66 -7.73
C PHE A 512 -13.36 -25.20 -7.53
N THR A 513 -14.25 -24.27 -7.86
CA THR A 513 -13.95 -22.83 -7.97
C THR A 513 -14.82 -21.97 -7.07
N SER A 514 -15.64 -22.56 -6.19
CA SER A 514 -16.35 -21.79 -5.16
C SER A 514 -15.34 -20.97 -4.34
N GLY A 515 -15.66 -19.70 -4.12
CA GLY A 515 -14.77 -18.72 -3.47
C GLY A 515 -13.76 -18.06 -4.39
N MET A 516 -13.70 -18.41 -5.68
CA MET A 516 -12.78 -17.75 -6.61
C MET A 516 -13.23 -16.32 -6.91
N THR A 517 -12.31 -15.37 -6.74
CA THR A 517 -12.47 -13.97 -7.19
C THR A 517 -12.05 -13.85 -8.66
N VAL A 518 -13.03 -13.70 -9.55
CA VAL A 518 -12.83 -13.68 -11.00
C VAL A 518 -12.67 -12.25 -11.49
N ALA A 519 -11.43 -11.82 -11.75
CA ALA A 519 -11.14 -10.54 -12.40
C ALA A 519 -11.08 -10.65 -13.93
N ASP A 520 -11.67 -9.69 -14.64
CA ASP A 520 -11.61 -9.64 -16.10
C ASP A 520 -10.27 -9.10 -16.62
N HIS A 521 -9.35 -10.02 -16.95
CA HIS A 521 -8.04 -9.71 -17.52
C HIS A 521 -8.02 -9.64 -19.06
N ARG A 522 -9.15 -9.86 -19.74
CA ARG A 522 -9.14 -10.00 -21.20
C ARG A 522 -8.62 -8.71 -21.87
N PRO A 523 -7.70 -8.81 -22.84
CA PRO A 523 -7.24 -7.64 -23.61
C PRO A 523 -8.21 -7.28 -24.75
N THR A 524 -9.08 -8.21 -25.15
CA THR A 524 -9.97 -8.08 -26.30
C THR A 524 -11.08 -7.07 -26.04
N ARG A 525 -10.97 -5.88 -26.65
CA ARG A 525 -11.89 -4.74 -26.47
C ARG A 525 -13.38 -5.04 -26.69
N ILE A 526 -13.72 -6.02 -27.53
CA ILE A 526 -15.12 -6.41 -27.79
C ILE A 526 -15.76 -7.07 -26.55
N PHE A 527 -14.96 -7.75 -25.73
CA PHE A 527 -15.42 -8.43 -24.52
C PHE A 527 -15.10 -7.67 -23.24
N LYS A 528 -14.15 -6.74 -23.28
CA LYS A 528 -13.73 -5.91 -22.15
C LYS A 528 -14.58 -4.65 -22.06
N ASP A 529 -15.41 -4.57 -21.03
CA ASP A 529 -16.17 -3.36 -20.71
C ASP A 529 -15.50 -2.63 -19.55
N LEU A 530 -14.71 -1.60 -19.87
CA LEU A 530 -14.00 -0.79 -18.88
C LEU A 530 -14.93 -0.03 -17.94
N SER A 531 -16.20 0.20 -18.31
CA SER A 531 -17.17 0.84 -17.41
C SER A 531 -17.52 -0.04 -16.21
N LYS A 532 -17.28 -1.36 -16.31
CA LYS A 532 -17.48 -2.32 -15.23
C LYS A 532 -16.28 -2.48 -14.32
N ALA A 533 -15.14 -1.91 -14.69
CA ALA A 533 -13.92 -1.96 -13.90
C ALA A 533 -13.97 -0.90 -12.79
N VAL A 534 -14.61 -1.24 -11.68
CA VAL A 534 -14.83 -0.33 -10.54
C VAL A 534 -14.32 -0.90 -9.21
N THR A 535 -14.05 -2.21 -9.15
CA THR A 535 -13.49 -2.83 -7.95
C THR A 535 -11.98 -2.63 -7.94
N ARG A 536 -11.45 -2.05 -6.88
CA ARG A 536 -10.01 -1.77 -6.76
C ARG A 536 -9.31 -3.02 -6.25
N VAL A 537 -8.27 -3.47 -6.96
CA VAL A 537 -7.46 -4.64 -6.58
C VAL A 537 -6.02 -4.19 -6.39
N CYS A 538 -5.47 -4.44 -5.21
CA CYS A 538 -4.05 -4.26 -4.94
C CYS A 538 -3.27 -5.39 -5.61
N TYR A 539 -2.37 -5.05 -6.54
CA TYR A 539 -1.60 -6.04 -7.32
C TYR A 539 -0.09 -5.99 -7.05
N LYS A 540 0.39 -4.96 -6.34
CA LYS A 540 1.81 -4.82 -5.96
C LYS A 540 1.92 -4.07 -4.64
N VAL A 541 2.97 -4.35 -3.87
CA VAL A 541 3.22 -3.75 -2.56
C VAL A 541 4.70 -3.40 -2.38
N ASP A 542 5.00 -2.26 -1.75
CA ASP A 542 6.33 -1.97 -1.17
C ASP A 542 6.45 -2.72 0.16
N ALA A 543 6.75 -4.03 0.04
CA ALA A 543 6.69 -4.94 1.17
C ALA A 543 7.66 -4.59 2.30
N LEU A 544 8.86 -4.12 1.97
CA LEU A 544 9.88 -3.77 2.96
C LEU A 544 9.50 -2.49 3.70
N ARG A 545 9.01 -1.47 2.98
CA ARG A 545 8.50 -0.25 3.62
C ARG A 545 7.35 -0.54 4.57
N PHE A 546 6.44 -1.43 4.18
CA PHE A 546 5.35 -1.85 5.06
C PHE A 546 5.85 -2.64 6.28
N GLN A 547 6.77 -3.59 6.11
CA GLN A 547 7.34 -4.36 7.21
C GLN A 547 8.09 -3.47 8.22
N ASP A 548 8.89 -2.52 7.73
CA ASP A 548 9.57 -1.55 8.58
C ASP A 548 8.58 -0.66 9.33
N PHE A 549 7.54 -0.17 8.65
CA PHE A 549 6.46 0.59 9.26
C PHE A 549 5.75 -0.22 10.36
N PHE A 550 5.37 -1.46 10.06
CA PHE A 550 4.73 -2.37 11.00
C PHE A 550 5.60 -2.59 12.24
N LEU A 551 6.87 -2.96 12.06
CA LEU A 551 7.81 -3.19 13.16
C LEU A 551 8.03 -1.93 14.00
N ALA A 552 8.14 -0.76 13.36
CA ALA A 552 8.27 0.51 14.07
C ALA A 552 7.05 0.78 14.97
N ARG A 553 5.83 0.46 14.52
CA ARG A 553 4.60 0.57 15.32
C ARG A 553 4.56 -0.43 16.47
N MET A 554 5.04 -1.66 16.26
CA MET A 554 5.11 -2.67 17.33
C MET A 554 6.13 -2.29 18.43
N CYS A 555 7.24 -1.65 18.05
CA CYS A 555 8.35 -1.30 18.95
C CYS A 555 8.15 0.00 19.73
N GLN A 556 7.26 0.89 19.27
CA GLN A 556 6.81 2.05 20.06
C GLN A 556 6.25 1.61 21.41
#